data_AF-A0AAJ3QVX4-F1
#
_entry.id   AF-A0AAJ3QVX4-F1
#
_cell.length_a   1.000
_cell.length_b   1.000
_cell.length_c   1.000
_cell.angle_alpha   90.00
_cell.angle_beta   90.00
_cell.angle_gamma   90.00
#
_symmetry.space_group_name_H-M   'P 1'
#
loop_
_entity.id
_entity.type
_entity.pdbx_description
1 polymer ?
#
loop_
_entity_poly.entity_id
_entity_poly.type
_entity_poly.pdbx_seq_one_letter_code
_entity_poly.pdbx_strand_id
1 'polypeptide(L)'
;MPLNAELRDKVLSYSDQYLPSAEQVGRYFDFIDKIELRAMLASEFLAARYIYKLGEALNVSDQKLAAHAKFQIVQYASIYEAVIVYILWSKFASSDEVTAIEYYSAFRKATSVPKDISITTANDEEVFLCIETRRKNTQHSIKFDDKVDAAVSIGFVDQKLGEEIKEFYRLRNGIHIENALKNEINYELQQSLLAYRRIKPFTIGVREFLRSGTLPEEARPKSIQESEPDDLGLGE
;
A
#
# COMPACT_ATOMS: atom_id res chain seq x y z
N MET A 1 3.11 -24.18 -27.43
CA MET A 1 3.88 -23.35 -28.38
C MET A 1 3.33 -21.92 -28.33
N PRO A 2 4.19 -20.89 -28.43
CA PRO A 2 3.72 -19.49 -28.46
C PRO A 2 2.90 -19.19 -29.72
N LEU A 3 2.12 -18.10 -29.70
CA LEU A 3 1.45 -17.54 -30.89
C LEU A 3 2.48 -17.27 -32.01
N ASN A 4 2.05 -17.16 -33.26
CA ASN A 4 2.96 -16.76 -34.35
C ASN A 4 3.52 -15.34 -34.15
N ALA A 5 4.63 -15.02 -34.81
CA ALA A 5 5.33 -13.75 -34.61
C ALA A 5 4.43 -12.52 -34.86
N GLU A 6 3.71 -12.51 -35.97
CA GLU A 6 2.84 -11.39 -36.33
C GLU A 6 1.75 -11.11 -35.29
N LEU A 7 1.11 -12.15 -34.74
CA LEU A 7 0.10 -12.00 -33.69
C LEU A 7 0.72 -11.54 -32.37
N ARG A 8 1.91 -12.05 -32.02
CA ARG A 8 2.63 -11.56 -30.83
C ARG A 8 2.96 -10.09 -30.96
N ASP A 9 3.49 -9.67 -32.10
CA ASP A 9 3.89 -8.27 -32.32
C ASP A 9 2.68 -7.34 -32.27
N LYS A 10 1.52 -7.76 -32.78
CA LYS A 10 0.25 -7.01 -32.65
C LYS A 10 -0.19 -6.86 -31.19
N VAL A 11 -0.15 -7.94 -30.40
CA VAL A 11 -0.54 -7.91 -28.98
C VAL A 11 0.42 -7.04 -28.17
N LEU A 12 1.73 -7.17 -28.40
CA LEU A 12 2.75 -6.38 -27.71
C LEU A 12 2.63 -4.90 -28.07
N SER A 13 2.53 -4.57 -29.36
CA SER A 13 2.37 -3.18 -29.83
C SER A 13 1.13 -2.51 -29.23
N TYR A 14 0.00 -3.22 -29.17
CA TYR A 14 -1.21 -2.72 -28.53
C TYR A 14 -1.02 -2.48 -27.02
N SER A 15 -0.28 -3.36 -26.35
CA SER A 15 -0.07 -3.27 -24.90
C SER A 15 0.88 -2.11 -24.56
N ASP A 16 1.92 -1.90 -25.37
CA ASP A 16 2.98 -0.93 -25.13
C ASP A 16 2.57 0.51 -25.48
N GLN A 17 1.73 0.72 -26.50
CA GLN A 17 1.34 2.06 -26.95
C GLN A 17 0.60 2.90 -25.88
N TYR A 18 -0.01 2.24 -24.90
CA TYR A 18 -0.76 2.89 -23.81
C TYR A 18 0.01 2.94 -22.48
N LEU A 19 1.29 2.58 -22.49
CA LEU A 19 2.16 2.70 -21.32
C LEU A 19 2.82 4.07 -21.27
N PRO A 20 2.81 4.74 -20.11
CA PRO A 20 3.67 5.90 -19.91
C PRO A 20 5.15 5.48 -19.96
N SER A 21 6.02 6.42 -20.32
CA SER A 21 7.46 6.20 -20.24
C SER A 21 7.93 6.02 -18.79
N ALA A 22 9.02 5.29 -18.59
CA ALA A 22 9.62 5.12 -17.27
C ALA A 22 10.03 6.46 -16.63
N GLU A 23 10.41 7.46 -17.43
CA GLU A 23 10.71 8.81 -16.93
C GLU A 23 9.45 9.49 -16.38
N GLN A 24 8.33 9.44 -17.11
CA GLN A 24 7.05 10.01 -16.66
C GLN A 24 6.59 9.38 -15.35
N VAL A 25 6.65 8.05 -15.24
CA VAL A 25 6.31 7.34 -13.99
C VAL A 25 7.30 7.66 -12.87
N GLY A 26 8.59 7.75 -13.18
CA GLY A 26 9.62 8.13 -12.21
C GLY A 26 9.37 9.50 -11.57
N ARG A 27 8.78 10.44 -12.31
CA ARG A 27 8.38 11.76 -11.78
C ARG A 27 7.29 11.66 -10.71
N TYR A 28 6.45 10.63 -10.69
CA TYR A 28 5.47 10.44 -9.61
C TYR A 28 6.11 10.23 -8.24
N PHE A 29 7.36 9.78 -8.21
CA PHE A 29 8.09 9.42 -6.99
C PHE A 29 9.35 10.30 -6.80
N ASP A 30 9.34 11.51 -7.36
CA ASP A 30 10.46 12.45 -7.34
C ASP A 30 10.87 12.92 -5.92
N PHE A 31 9.94 12.86 -4.97
CA PHE A 31 10.16 13.14 -3.55
C PHE A 31 10.92 12.02 -2.80
N ILE A 32 11.19 10.88 -3.43
CA ILE A 32 11.95 9.76 -2.84
C ILE A 32 13.42 9.87 -3.22
N ASP A 33 14.29 10.21 -2.28
CA ASP A 33 15.72 10.42 -2.53
C ASP A 33 16.46 9.13 -2.92
N LYS A 34 15.93 7.97 -2.51
CA LYS A 34 16.52 6.66 -2.80
C LYS A 34 16.22 6.23 -4.26
N ILE A 35 17.22 6.38 -5.12
CA ILE A 35 17.11 6.11 -6.57
C ILE A 35 16.65 4.67 -6.85
N GLU A 36 17.17 3.68 -6.11
CA GLU A 36 16.80 2.27 -6.32
C GLU A 36 15.33 2.02 -5.98
N LEU A 37 14.83 2.66 -4.91
CA LEU A 37 13.42 2.56 -4.53
C LEU A 37 12.53 3.22 -5.60
N ARG A 38 12.91 4.40 -6.08
CA ARG A 38 12.19 5.11 -7.14
C ARG A 38 12.08 4.26 -8.41
N ALA A 39 13.18 3.63 -8.82
CA ALA A 39 13.21 2.75 -9.99
C ALA A 39 12.32 1.51 -9.79
N MET A 40 12.34 0.90 -8.61
CA MET A 40 11.47 -0.23 -8.28
C MET A 40 9.99 0.16 -8.32
N LEU A 41 9.60 1.29 -7.71
CA LEU A 41 8.21 1.78 -7.73
C LEU A 41 7.71 2.04 -9.14
N ALA A 42 8.55 2.64 -10.00
CA ALA A 42 8.22 2.86 -11.39
C ALA A 42 8.06 1.55 -12.17
N SER A 43 8.94 0.57 -11.92
CA SER A 43 8.86 -0.76 -12.53
C SER A 43 7.57 -1.49 -12.13
N GLU A 44 7.20 -1.49 -10.85
CA GLU A 44 5.96 -2.14 -10.38
C GLU A 44 4.71 -1.48 -10.97
N PHE A 45 4.71 -0.15 -11.08
CA PHE A 45 3.62 0.59 -11.70
C PHE A 45 3.45 0.21 -13.18
N LEU A 46 4.57 0.19 -13.94
CA LEU A 46 4.56 -0.18 -15.35
C LEU A 46 4.14 -1.63 -15.55
N ALA A 47 4.62 -2.56 -14.70
CA ALA A 47 4.22 -3.96 -14.76
C ALA A 47 2.72 -4.13 -14.53
N ALA A 48 2.16 -3.46 -13.52
CA ALA A 48 0.72 -3.48 -13.25
C ALA A 48 -0.09 -2.93 -14.43
N ARG A 49 0.34 -1.79 -15.00
CA ARG A 49 -0.33 -1.19 -16.16
C ARG A 49 -0.21 -2.05 -17.42
N TYR A 50 0.94 -2.69 -17.65
CA TYR A 50 1.14 -3.63 -18.75
C TYR A 50 0.21 -4.83 -18.63
N ILE A 51 0.09 -5.44 -17.45
CA ILE A 51 -0.82 -6.58 -17.24
C ILE A 51 -2.28 -6.19 -17.48
N TYR A 52 -2.69 -4.97 -17.11
CA TYR A 52 -4.01 -4.45 -17.47
C TYR A 52 -4.20 -4.41 -19.00
N LYS A 53 -3.28 -3.75 -19.72
CA LYS A 53 -3.38 -3.58 -21.18
C LYS A 53 -3.24 -4.89 -21.95
N LEU A 54 -2.44 -5.83 -21.46
CA LEU A 54 -2.37 -7.18 -22.01
C LEU A 54 -3.70 -7.93 -21.83
N GLY A 55 -4.35 -7.77 -20.68
CA GLY A 55 -5.68 -8.34 -20.43
C GLY A 55 -6.74 -7.76 -21.37
N GLU A 56 -6.69 -6.45 -21.58
CA GLU A 56 -7.55 -5.72 -22.53
C GLU A 56 -7.32 -6.20 -23.98
N ALA A 57 -6.06 -6.32 -24.41
CA ALA A 57 -5.67 -6.80 -25.74
C ALA A 57 -6.20 -8.21 -26.04
N LEU A 58 -6.19 -9.07 -25.03
CA LEU A 58 -6.64 -10.45 -25.11
C LEU A 58 -8.15 -10.61 -24.83
N ASN A 59 -8.84 -9.51 -24.49
CA ASN A 59 -10.24 -9.48 -24.07
C ASN A 59 -10.54 -10.55 -22.99
N VAL A 60 -9.72 -10.57 -21.93
CA VAL A 60 -9.84 -11.59 -20.87
C VAL A 60 -11.12 -11.42 -20.05
N SER A 61 -11.77 -12.53 -19.73
CA SER A 61 -12.98 -12.59 -18.90
C SER A 61 -12.83 -13.54 -17.71
N ASP A 62 -13.81 -13.50 -16.81
CA ASP A 62 -13.99 -14.48 -15.73
C ASP A 62 -12.74 -14.63 -14.84
N GLN A 63 -12.31 -15.87 -14.58
CA GLN A 63 -11.15 -16.17 -13.74
C GLN A 63 -9.84 -15.56 -14.27
N LYS A 64 -9.70 -15.39 -15.59
CA LYS A 64 -8.52 -14.74 -16.17
C LYS A 64 -8.53 -13.26 -15.84
N LEU A 65 -9.70 -12.61 -15.95
CA LEU A 65 -9.85 -11.21 -15.53
C LEU A 65 -9.54 -11.05 -14.03
N ALA A 66 -10.03 -11.96 -13.19
CA ALA A 66 -9.72 -11.97 -11.76
C ALA A 66 -8.21 -12.13 -11.48
N ALA A 67 -7.49 -12.94 -12.26
CA ALA A 67 -6.05 -13.07 -12.14
C ALA A 67 -5.29 -11.79 -12.50
N HIS A 68 -5.70 -11.10 -13.58
CA HIS A 68 -5.16 -9.80 -13.96
C HIS A 68 -5.46 -8.72 -12.90
N ALA A 69 -6.69 -8.69 -12.38
CA ALA A 69 -7.09 -7.77 -11.30
C ALA A 69 -6.29 -8.03 -10.02
N LYS A 70 -6.13 -9.30 -9.63
CA LYS A 70 -5.32 -9.72 -8.49
C LYS A 70 -3.89 -9.21 -8.61
N PHE A 71 -3.22 -9.44 -9.75
CA PHE A 71 -1.86 -8.96 -9.96
C PHE A 71 -1.76 -7.43 -9.79
N GLN A 72 -2.66 -6.68 -10.44
CA GLN A 72 -2.68 -5.22 -10.34
C GLN A 72 -2.87 -4.72 -8.91
N ILE A 73 -3.85 -5.24 -8.18
CA ILE A 73 -4.12 -4.85 -6.78
C ILE A 73 -2.88 -5.07 -5.93
N VAL A 74 -2.21 -6.21 -6.09
CA VAL A 74 -1.01 -6.54 -5.34
C VAL A 74 0.12 -5.55 -5.59
N GLN A 75 0.34 -5.17 -6.84
CA GLN A 75 1.39 -4.23 -7.19
C GLN A 75 1.09 -2.81 -6.72
N TYR A 76 -0.12 -2.31 -6.96
CA TYR A 76 -0.48 -0.97 -6.48
C TYR A 76 -0.51 -0.89 -4.95
N ALA A 77 -1.01 -1.91 -4.24
CA ALA A 77 -0.94 -1.98 -2.78
C ALA A 77 0.50 -1.96 -2.27
N SER A 78 1.41 -2.67 -2.94
CA SER A 78 2.84 -2.68 -2.59
C SER A 78 3.51 -1.33 -2.83
N ILE A 79 3.10 -0.59 -3.87
CA ILE A 79 3.55 0.79 -4.11
C ILE A 79 3.11 1.71 -2.97
N TYR A 80 1.83 1.69 -2.56
CA TYR A 80 1.35 2.48 -1.43
C TYR A 80 2.13 2.14 -0.15
N GLU A 81 2.31 0.86 0.13
CA GLU A 81 3.04 0.39 1.29
C GLU A 81 4.47 0.93 1.32
N ALA A 82 5.21 0.73 0.22
CA ALA A 82 6.59 1.14 0.13
C ALA A 82 6.77 2.67 0.26
N VAL A 83 5.88 3.45 -0.35
CA VAL A 83 5.92 4.92 -0.25
C VAL A 83 5.60 5.39 1.17
N ILE A 84 4.50 4.91 1.78
CA ILE A 84 4.10 5.31 3.14
C ILE A 84 5.20 4.97 4.14
N VAL A 85 5.70 3.73 4.10
CA VAL A 85 6.81 3.29 4.96
C VAL A 85 8.03 4.19 4.75
N TYR A 86 8.44 4.42 3.50
CA TYR A 86 9.59 5.27 3.24
C TYR A 86 9.42 6.68 3.83
N ILE A 87 8.27 7.32 3.62
CA ILE A 87 8.04 8.69 4.11
C ILE A 87 8.00 8.76 5.63
N LEU A 88 7.29 7.84 6.30
CA LEU A 88 7.21 7.81 7.77
C LEU A 88 8.61 7.75 8.41
N TRP A 89 9.50 6.90 7.89
CA TRP A 89 10.82 6.70 8.52
C TRP A 89 11.95 7.52 7.93
N SER A 90 11.80 8.14 6.75
CA SER A 90 12.81 9.05 6.19
C SER A 90 12.55 10.52 6.49
N LYS A 91 11.29 10.93 6.62
CA LYS A 91 10.90 12.34 6.83
C LYS A 91 10.27 12.58 8.21
N PHE A 92 9.57 11.60 8.77
CA PHE A 92 8.78 11.77 10.01
C PHE A 92 9.18 10.83 11.16
N ALA A 93 10.39 10.28 11.15
CA ALA A 93 10.82 9.28 12.13
C ALA A 93 10.74 9.76 13.60
N SER A 94 10.83 11.07 13.82
CA SER A 94 10.74 11.71 15.15
C SER A 94 9.40 12.38 15.43
N SER A 95 8.40 12.19 14.57
CA SER A 95 7.03 12.68 14.83
C SER A 95 6.39 11.90 15.97
N ASP A 96 5.41 12.53 16.63
CA ASP A 96 4.66 11.90 17.72
C ASP A 96 3.84 10.70 17.19
N GLU A 97 3.31 10.81 15.97
CA GLU A 97 2.53 9.78 15.29
C GLU A 97 3.37 8.52 15.02
N VAL A 98 4.58 8.67 14.47
CA VAL A 98 5.49 7.54 14.25
C VAL A 98 5.97 6.97 15.59
N THR A 99 6.26 7.82 16.57
CA THR A 99 6.67 7.39 17.90
C THR A 99 5.54 6.64 18.64
N ALA A 100 4.28 6.96 18.39
CA ALA A 100 3.15 6.26 18.97
C ALA A 100 3.03 4.82 18.46
N ILE A 101 3.23 4.60 17.16
CA ILE A 101 3.15 3.26 16.55
C ILE A 101 4.43 2.43 16.75
N GLU A 102 5.58 3.08 16.95
CA GLU A 102 6.85 2.41 17.20
C GLU A 102 6.97 1.82 18.61
N TYR A 103 6.15 2.27 19.57
CA TYR A 103 6.30 1.84 20.95
C TYR A 103 5.01 1.27 21.51
N TYR A 104 5.12 0.16 22.23
CA TYR A 104 4.01 -0.47 22.91
C TYR A 104 4.36 -0.76 24.37
N SER A 105 3.34 -0.78 25.22
CA SER A 105 3.46 -1.23 26.60
C SER A 105 3.56 -2.75 26.65
N ALA A 106 4.59 -3.25 27.33
CA ALA A 106 4.82 -4.66 27.54
C ALA A 106 5.11 -4.94 29.01
N PHE A 107 4.55 -6.03 29.52
CA PHE A 107 4.83 -6.48 30.87
C PHE A 107 6.06 -7.38 30.90
N ARG A 108 7.00 -7.07 31.80
CA ARG A 108 8.14 -7.93 32.12
C ARG A 108 8.02 -8.36 33.58
N LYS A 109 8.23 -9.65 33.88
CA LYS A 109 8.27 -10.14 35.27
C LYS A 109 9.27 -9.32 36.10
N ALA A 110 8.84 -8.91 37.28
CA ALA A 110 9.65 -8.15 38.22
C ALA A 110 10.76 -9.05 38.76
N THR A 111 12.02 -8.79 38.38
CA THR A 111 13.18 -9.59 38.80
C THR A 111 13.70 -9.22 40.18
N SER A 112 13.24 -8.10 40.74
CA SER A 112 13.66 -7.57 42.03
C SER A 112 12.77 -8.00 43.21
N VAL A 113 11.80 -8.89 42.95
CA VAL A 113 10.89 -9.43 43.98
C VAL A 113 11.44 -10.79 44.44
N PRO A 114 11.38 -11.13 45.74
CA PRO A 114 11.78 -12.44 46.24
C PRO A 114 11.06 -13.58 45.50
N LYS A 115 11.81 -14.63 45.12
CA LYS A 115 11.30 -15.75 44.31
C LYS A 115 10.30 -16.66 45.04
N ASP A 116 10.21 -16.53 46.36
CA ASP A 116 9.42 -17.41 47.22
C ASP A 116 7.99 -16.89 47.48
N ILE A 117 7.61 -15.78 46.84
CA ILE A 117 6.27 -15.21 46.95
C ILE A 117 5.40 -15.80 45.84
N SER A 118 4.61 -16.84 46.16
CA SER A 118 3.55 -17.37 45.29
C SER A 118 2.21 -16.77 45.68
N ILE A 119 1.54 -16.12 44.73
CA ILE A 119 0.19 -15.58 44.90
C ILE A 119 -0.70 -16.33 43.92
N THR A 120 -1.84 -16.81 44.40
CA THR A 120 -2.87 -17.43 43.56
C THR A 120 -4.18 -16.66 43.66
N THR A 121 -4.98 -16.67 42.59
CA THR A 121 -6.35 -16.14 42.64
C THR A 121 -7.25 -17.09 43.42
N ALA A 122 -8.49 -16.67 43.71
CA ALA A 122 -9.51 -17.54 44.30
C ALA A 122 -9.85 -18.79 43.43
N ASN A 123 -9.41 -18.80 42.16
CA ASN A 123 -9.60 -19.89 41.20
C ASN A 123 -8.29 -20.68 40.94
N ASP A 124 -7.31 -20.60 41.85
CA ASP A 124 -6.01 -21.29 41.74
C ASP A 124 -5.13 -20.88 40.53
N GLU A 125 -5.36 -19.70 39.95
CA GLU A 125 -4.51 -19.17 38.88
C GLU A 125 -3.26 -18.50 39.47
N GLU A 126 -2.08 -18.80 38.90
CA GLU A 126 -0.81 -18.23 39.36
C GLU A 126 -0.69 -16.75 38.98
N VAL A 127 -0.40 -15.89 39.97
CA VAL A 127 -0.27 -14.45 39.79
C VAL A 127 1.19 -14.04 39.69
N PHE A 128 1.55 -13.35 38.60
CA PHE A 128 2.89 -12.80 38.41
C PHE A 128 2.92 -11.28 38.63
N LEU A 129 3.86 -10.82 39.46
CA LEU A 129 4.19 -9.40 39.56
C LEU A 129 5.02 -8.97 38.35
N CYS A 130 4.50 -7.98 37.62
CA CYS A 130 5.10 -7.46 36.41
C CYS A 130 5.37 -5.96 36.52
N ILE A 131 6.40 -5.51 35.81
CA ILE A 131 6.72 -4.11 35.56
C ILE A 131 6.27 -3.78 34.14
N GLU A 132 5.51 -2.71 33.97
CA GLU A 132 5.20 -2.18 32.66
C GLU A 132 6.45 -1.52 32.08
N THR A 133 6.81 -1.93 30.87
CA THR A 133 7.99 -1.45 30.15
C THR A 133 7.58 -0.98 28.77
N ARG A 134 8.14 0.15 28.32
CA ARG A 134 7.95 0.63 26.95
C ARG A 134 8.94 -0.11 26.04
N ARG A 135 8.43 -0.89 25.10
CA ARG A 135 9.26 -1.62 24.11
C ARG A 135 9.10 -1.03 22.73
N LYS A 136 10.19 -1.02 21.98
CA LYS A 136 10.22 -0.58 20.59
C LYS A 136 9.87 -1.75 19.67
N ASN A 137 8.89 -1.55 18.79
CA ASN A 137 8.56 -2.43 17.68
C ASN A 137 9.58 -2.31 16.55
N THR A 138 9.68 -3.35 15.73
CA THR A 138 10.36 -3.24 14.43
C THR A 138 9.39 -2.66 13.40
N GLN A 139 9.89 -1.95 12.39
CA GLN A 139 9.04 -1.38 11.34
C GLN A 139 8.15 -2.44 10.66
N HIS A 140 8.67 -3.66 10.51
CA HIS A 140 7.94 -4.80 9.92
C HIS A 140 6.84 -5.37 10.83
N SER A 141 6.94 -5.22 12.15
CA SER A 141 5.95 -5.76 13.09
C SER A 141 4.77 -4.82 13.32
N ILE A 142 4.88 -3.55 12.94
CA ILE A 142 3.79 -2.59 12.99
C ILE A 142 2.81 -2.89 11.86
N LYS A 143 1.51 -2.96 12.16
CA LYS A 143 0.48 -3.23 11.16
C LYS A 143 0.48 -2.11 10.11
N PHE A 144 0.13 -2.46 8.88
CA PHE A 144 0.10 -1.48 7.83
C PHE A 144 -1.00 -0.43 8.05
N ASP A 145 -2.16 -0.83 8.56
CA ASP A 145 -3.25 0.09 8.91
C ASP A 145 -2.78 1.19 9.87
N ASP A 146 -2.02 0.84 10.92
CA ASP A 146 -1.45 1.81 11.88
C ASP A 146 -0.49 2.81 11.19
N LYS A 147 0.22 2.36 10.14
CA LYS A 147 1.12 3.23 9.34
C LYS A 147 0.31 4.18 8.46
N VAL A 148 -0.78 3.70 7.88
CA VAL A 148 -1.70 4.56 7.11
C VAL A 148 -2.36 5.58 8.03
N ASP A 149 -2.78 5.18 9.23
CA ASP A 149 -3.35 6.10 10.23
C ASP A 149 -2.35 7.17 10.66
N ALA A 150 -1.09 6.80 10.90
CA ALA A 150 -0.04 7.77 11.17
C ALA A 150 0.17 8.73 9.99
N ALA A 151 0.14 8.23 8.75
CA ALA A 151 0.28 9.05 7.55
C ALA A 151 -0.86 10.07 7.37
N VAL A 152 -2.09 9.65 7.68
CA VAL A 152 -3.28 10.51 7.66
C VAL A 152 -3.22 11.54 8.79
N SER A 153 -2.82 11.13 10.00
CA SER A 153 -2.67 12.02 11.15
C SER A 153 -1.60 13.08 10.93
N ILE A 154 -0.47 12.72 10.31
CA ILE A 154 0.57 13.68 9.90
C ILE A 154 0.03 14.62 8.81
N GLY A 155 -0.84 14.14 7.93
CA GLY A 155 -1.55 14.95 6.94
C GLY A 155 -1.05 14.83 5.50
N PHE A 156 -0.11 13.92 5.21
CA PHE A 156 0.36 13.70 3.82
C PHE A 156 -0.49 12.69 3.03
N VAL A 157 -1.50 12.10 3.67
CA VAL A 157 -2.51 11.23 3.05
C VAL A 157 -3.90 11.74 3.46
N ASP A 158 -4.80 11.89 2.50
CA ASP A 158 -6.20 12.21 2.76
C ASP A 158 -6.91 11.06 3.51
N GLN A 159 -7.83 11.37 4.43
CA GLN A 159 -8.54 10.37 5.24
C GLN A 159 -9.27 9.32 4.38
N LYS A 160 -10.01 9.76 3.36
CA LYS A 160 -10.78 8.85 2.51
C LYS A 160 -9.87 8.00 1.64
N LEU A 161 -8.79 8.59 1.13
CA LEU A 161 -7.75 7.85 0.42
C LEU A 161 -7.05 6.83 1.33
N GLY A 162 -6.81 7.17 2.60
CA GLY A 162 -6.25 6.28 3.60
C GLY A 162 -7.09 5.01 3.79
N GLU A 163 -8.41 5.16 3.93
CA GLU A 163 -9.32 4.02 4.02
C GLU A 163 -9.31 3.15 2.75
N GLU A 164 -9.28 3.76 1.56
CA GLU A 164 -9.15 3.01 0.30
C GLU A 164 -7.80 2.26 0.22
N ILE A 165 -6.70 2.87 0.68
CA ILE A 165 -5.37 2.23 0.73
C ILE A 165 -5.36 1.01 1.67
N LYS A 166 -5.98 1.12 2.85
CA LYS A 166 -6.15 -0.01 3.78
C LYS A 166 -6.95 -1.14 3.12
N GLU A 167 -7.99 -0.82 2.38
CA GLU A 167 -8.78 -1.81 1.64
C GLU A 167 -7.97 -2.49 0.53
N PHE A 168 -7.18 -1.74 -0.25
CA PHE A 168 -6.27 -2.35 -1.24
C PHE A 168 -5.26 -3.30 -0.57
N TYR A 169 -4.75 -2.93 0.60
CA TYR A 169 -3.84 -3.79 1.37
C TYR A 169 -4.53 -5.04 1.91
N ARG A 170 -5.79 -4.94 2.36
CA ARG A 170 -6.61 -6.08 2.77
C ARG A 170 -6.81 -7.05 1.60
N LEU A 171 -7.14 -6.54 0.41
CA LEU A 171 -7.29 -7.34 -0.80
C LEU A 171 -5.97 -8.02 -1.21
N ARG A 172 -4.84 -7.31 -1.11
CA ARG A 172 -3.49 -7.87 -1.30
C ARG A 172 -3.22 -9.02 -0.32
N ASN A 173 -3.60 -8.91 0.94
CA ASN A 173 -3.45 -9.99 1.92
C ASN A 173 -4.32 -11.23 1.62
N GLY A 174 -5.33 -11.09 0.76
CA GLY A 174 -6.05 -12.20 0.15
C GLY A 174 -5.21 -13.05 -0.82
N ILE A 175 -3.94 -12.73 -1.06
CA ILE A 175 -3.03 -13.68 -1.73
C ILE A 175 -2.85 -14.94 -0.89
N HIS A 176 -2.83 -14.80 0.45
CA HIS A 176 -2.83 -15.93 1.36
C HIS A 176 -4.20 -16.61 1.29
N ILE A 177 -4.24 -17.83 0.76
CA ILE A 177 -5.50 -18.55 0.46
C ILE A 177 -6.39 -18.66 1.70
N GLU A 178 -5.81 -18.88 2.89
CA GLU A 178 -6.55 -18.93 4.15
C GLU A 178 -7.26 -17.61 4.46
N ASN A 179 -6.60 -16.47 4.24
CA ASN A 179 -7.23 -15.16 4.39
C ASN A 179 -8.28 -14.90 3.31
N ALA A 180 -8.03 -15.36 2.07
CA ALA A 180 -8.99 -15.24 0.98
C ALA A 180 -10.29 -15.97 1.29
N LEU A 181 -10.18 -17.20 1.85
CA LEU A 181 -11.32 -18.00 2.29
C LEU A 181 -12.05 -17.35 3.46
N LYS A 182 -11.31 -16.90 4.48
CA LYS A 182 -11.90 -16.29 5.68
C LYS A 182 -12.68 -15.01 5.39
N ASN A 183 -12.21 -14.21 4.42
CA ASN A 183 -12.77 -12.90 4.11
C ASN A 183 -13.53 -12.86 2.77
N GLU A 184 -13.79 -14.03 2.17
CA GLU A 184 -14.52 -14.19 0.91
C GLU A 184 -14.03 -13.23 -0.20
N ILE A 185 -12.70 -13.12 -0.35
CA ILE A 185 -12.10 -12.13 -1.25
C ILE A 185 -12.28 -12.54 -2.71
N ASN A 186 -13.04 -11.72 -3.44
CA ASN A 186 -13.13 -11.76 -4.89
C ASN A 186 -12.38 -10.58 -5.50
N TYR A 187 -11.50 -10.86 -6.46
CA TYR A 187 -10.71 -9.83 -7.13
C TYR A 187 -11.49 -9.28 -8.32
N GLU A 188 -11.91 -8.02 -8.20
CA GLU A 188 -12.71 -7.35 -9.22
C GLU A 188 -11.89 -6.30 -9.98
N LEU A 189 -12.21 -6.12 -11.26
CA LEU A 189 -11.55 -5.13 -12.09
C LEU A 189 -11.71 -3.72 -11.51
N GLN A 190 -12.87 -3.40 -10.95
CA GLN A 190 -13.15 -2.09 -10.36
C GLN A 190 -12.17 -1.75 -9.21
N GLN A 191 -11.84 -2.72 -8.36
CA GLN A 191 -10.87 -2.54 -7.27
C GLN A 191 -9.47 -2.24 -7.82
N SER A 192 -9.05 -2.96 -8.87
CA SER A 192 -7.76 -2.70 -9.53
C SER A 192 -7.69 -1.33 -10.20
N LEU A 193 -8.78 -0.90 -10.83
CA LEU A 193 -8.89 0.43 -11.46
C LEU A 193 -8.85 1.55 -10.43
N LEU A 194 -9.53 1.37 -9.29
CA LEU A 194 -9.44 2.31 -8.17
C LEU A 194 -8.00 2.41 -7.65
N ALA A 195 -7.36 1.27 -7.35
CA ALA A 195 -5.98 1.26 -6.87
C ALA A 195 -5.00 1.97 -7.81
N TYR A 196 -5.18 1.80 -9.12
CA TYR A 196 -4.43 2.54 -10.15
C TYR A 196 -4.73 4.05 -10.13
N ARG A 197 -6.02 4.43 -10.21
CA ARG A 197 -6.45 5.83 -10.30
C ARG A 197 -6.05 6.65 -9.08
N ARG A 198 -5.89 6.00 -7.91
CA ARG A 198 -5.46 6.63 -6.67
C ARG A 198 -3.97 6.96 -6.59
N ILE A 199 -3.12 6.42 -7.47
CA ILE A 199 -1.67 6.69 -7.44
C ILE A 199 -1.38 8.16 -7.69
N LYS A 200 -2.07 8.79 -8.65
CA LYS A 200 -1.88 10.20 -8.99
C LYS A 200 -2.25 11.14 -7.83
N PRO A 201 -3.48 11.13 -7.27
CA PRO A 201 -3.80 11.99 -6.13
C PRO A 201 -2.93 11.69 -4.90
N PHE A 202 -2.59 10.42 -4.65
CA PHE A 202 -1.68 10.04 -3.57
C PHE A 202 -0.30 10.69 -3.72
N THR A 203 0.34 10.55 -4.88
CA THR A 203 1.69 11.09 -5.13
C THR A 203 1.71 12.61 -5.15
N ILE A 204 0.66 13.26 -5.67
CA ILE A 204 0.47 14.72 -5.57
C ILE A 204 0.35 15.14 -4.10
N GLY A 205 -0.48 14.45 -3.31
CA GLY A 205 -0.67 14.73 -1.89
C GLY A 205 0.62 14.65 -1.10
N VAL A 206 1.39 13.57 -1.29
CA VAL A 206 2.70 13.40 -0.66
C VAL A 206 3.65 14.53 -1.06
N ARG A 207 3.79 14.81 -2.37
CA ARG A 207 4.71 15.85 -2.86
C ARG A 207 4.38 17.22 -2.31
N GLU A 208 3.12 17.62 -2.44
CA GLU A 208 2.68 18.96 -2.04
C GLU A 208 2.72 19.12 -0.53
N PHE A 209 2.34 18.10 0.23
CA PHE A 209 2.49 18.14 1.68
C PHE A 209 3.96 18.28 2.11
N LEU A 210 4.89 17.54 1.49
CA LEU A 210 6.32 17.69 1.79
C LEU A 210 6.87 19.07 1.42
N ARG A 211 6.24 19.76 0.46
CA ARG A 211 6.66 21.09 -0.01
C ARG A 211 6.06 22.23 0.82
N SER A 212 4.77 22.18 1.13
CA SER A 212 4.02 23.29 1.74
C SER A 212 3.38 22.97 3.10
N GLY A 213 3.43 21.71 3.55
CA GLY A 213 2.76 21.25 4.77
C GLY A 213 1.24 21.15 4.65
N THR A 214 0.68 21.25 3.45
CA THR A 214 -0.77 21.27 3.22
C THR A 214 -1.15 20.30 2.12
N LEU A 215 -2.25 19.57 2.31
CA LEU A 215 -2.77 18.65 1.31
C LEU A 215 -3.70 19.39 0.32
N PRO A 216 -3.39 19.41 -0.99
CA PRO A 216 -4.21 20.11 -1.99
C PRO A 216 -5.51 19.36 -2.28
N GLU A 217 -6.51 20.05 -2.84
CA GLU A 217 -7.77 19.42 -3.29
C GLU A 217 -7.56 18.29 -4.30
N GLU A 218 -6.54 18.41 -5.15
CA GLU A 218 -6.15 17.41 -6.16
C GLU A 218 -5.71 16.07 -5.55
N ALA A 219 -5.29 16.08 -4.29
CA ALA A 219 -4.90 14.88 -3.56
C ALA A 219 -6.10 14.11 -2.99
N ARG A 220 -7.32 14.67 -3.10
CA ARG A 220 -8.54 14.02 -2.61
C ARG A 220 -9.12 13.06 -3.64
N PRO A 221 -9.62 11.89 -3.22
CA PRO A 221 -10.15 10.88 -4.13
C PRO A 221 -11.49 11.29 -4.73
N LYS A 222 -11.50 11.58 -6.04
CA LYS A 222 -12.72 11.84 -6.85
C LYS A 222 -13.54 10.57 -7.08
N SER A 223 -14.84 10.72 -7.36
CA SER A 223 -15.70 9.56 -7.67
C SER A 223 -15.29 8.90 -9.00
N ILE A 224 -15.58 7.60 -9.18
CA ILE A 224 -15.25 6.88 -10.42
C ILE A 224 -15.93 7.52 -11.65
N GLN A 225 -17.10 8.13 -11.45
CA GLN A 225 -17.89 8.79 -12.50
C GLN A 225 -17.34 10.19 -12.86
N GLU A 226 -16.59 10.82 -11.95
CA GLU A 226 -15.91 12.11 -12.17
C GLU A 226 -14.50 11.96 -12.78
N SER A 227 -13.97 10.74 -12.82
CA SER A 227 -12.68 10.45 -13.45
C SER A 227 -12.89 10.00 -14.89
N GLU A 228 -12.44 10.83 -15.84
CA GLU A 228 -12.54 10.55 -17.28
C GLU A 228 -11.92 9.19 -17.68
N PRO A 229 -12.36 8.58 -18.80
CA PRO A 229 -12.03 7.21 -19.14
C PRO A 229 -10.52 6.94 -19.35
N ASP A 230 -9.72 7.95 -19.69
CA ASP A 230 -8.27 7.80 -19.92
C ASP A 230 -7.48 9.08 -19.62
N ASP A 231 -8.02 9.99 -18.79
CA ASP A 231 -7.36 11.27 -18.54
C ASP A 231 -6.34 11.18 -17.39
N LEU A 232 -5.19 10.58 -17.70
CA LEU A 232 -3.96 10.95 -17.01
C LEU A 232 -3.32 12.23 -17.60
N GLY A 233 -3.92 12.89 -18.60
CA GLY A 233 -3.28 14.01 -19.29
C GLY A 233 -1.99 13.59 -19.99
N LEU A 234 -2.02 12.49 -20.73
CA LEU A 234 -0.91 12.03 -21.58
C LEU A 234 -1.18 12.33 -23.06
N GLY A 235 -1.79 13.48 -23.33
CA GLY A 235 -1.88 14.09 -24.65
C GLY A 235 -1.05 15.38 -24.65
N GLU A 236 0.03 15.35 -25.43
CA GLU A 236 0.97 16.42 -25.81
C GLU A 236 1.83 17.07 -24.70
#